data_AF-A0A0J0YCB5-F1
#
_entry.id   AF-A0A0J0YCB5-F1
#
_cell.length_a   1.000
_cell.length_b   1.000
_cell.length_c   1.000
_cell.angle_alpha   90.00
_cell.angle_beta   90.00
_cell.angle_gamma   90.00
#
_symmetry.space_group_name_H-M   'P 1'
#
loop_
_entity.id
_entity.type
_entity.pdbx_description
1 polymer ?
#
loop_
_entity_poly.entity_id
_entity_poly.type
_entity_poly.pdbx_seq_one_letter_code
_entity_poly.pdbx_strand_id
1 'polypeptide(L)'
;MRLAMHEHVAHRLAHALRKLQGKDDAAAKQRRIEAQEKYQLVHILERGVRTVEQIAVASHIAKGVHPDLPVKKTTNLAVDFSSLPMVDVVGSHVLSKRDGLHDTTGNGSYNSAAYELYLLLECRVEGQKLIDLLRLEDPDATEAVNSSAQLDNAAALCIQLLEPKCTAVSANTLSKQIYWLTGPDASDDTHYTLLAPLYATSLAHAVHAQVQEDRFGEANKAARQARRERKMHDGVFHDYPGLAVQNMGGTKPQNISQLNSERRGMNYLLSSLPPQWQASAVRMPAHATSVFDRLFIARPEVRRTVRALRVFLESNPDANLATRERREELLDALVDELVSLAAELQQILPPGWSWDDERFADLHRSEQLWLDPLRAEKPDEADFAREWLQMDWPAVVGQRFANWLNAQLRGKLPLGDAEARAWQKELLTDEDGFQQQLRTLRQRLDRTATEVMP
;
A
#
# COMPACT_ATOMS: atom_id res chain seq x y z
N MET A 1 22.50 -14.77 -39.10
CA MET A 1 22.52 -15.29 -37.70
C MET A 1 23.70 -14.80 -36.86
N ARG A 2 24.96 -15.15 -37.19
CA ARG A 2 26.13 -14.74 -36.37
C ARG A 2 26.21 -13.22 -36.13
N LEU A 3 25.92 -12.40 -37.15
CA LEU A 3 25.87 -10.95 -37.01
C LEU A 3 24.86 -10.50 -35.95
N ALA A 4 23.63 -11.03 -35.98
CA ALA A 4 22.59 -10.72 -35.02
C ALA A 4 22.98 -11.12 -33.58
N MET A 5 23.65 -12.26 -33.42
CA MET A 5 24.20 -12.69 -32.12
C MET A 5 25.28 -11.69 -31.62
N HIS A 6 26.20 -11.28 -32.48
CA HIS A 6 27.21 -10.28 -32.13
C HIS A 6 26.61 -8.91 -31.81
N GLU A 7 25.61 -8.46 -32.56
CA GLU A 7 24.88 -7.22 -32.31
C GLU A 7 24.14 -7.26 -30.96
N HIS A 8 23.49 -8.38 -30.63
CA HIS A 8 22.85 -8.57 -29.33
C HIS A 8 23.87 -8.45 -28.19
N VAL A 9 25.00 -9.15 -28.29
CA VAL A 9 26.07 -9.10 -27.28
C VAL A 9 26.66 -7.70 -27.17
N ALA A 10 26.88 -7.01 -28.29
CA ALA A 10 27.38 -5.64 -28.31
C ALA A 10 26.40 -4.65 -27.64
N HIS A 11 25.09 -4.82 -27.88
CA HIS A 11 24.06 -4.02 -27.23
C HIS A 11 24.04 -4.25 -25.70
N ARG A 12 24.18 -5.50 -25.26
CA ARG A 12 24.31 -5.86 -23.83
C ARG A 12 25.56 -5.24 -23.19
N LEU A 13 26.70 -5.30 -23.87
CA LEU A 13 27.94 -4.65 -23.43
C LEU A 13 27.75 -3.13 -23.31
N ALA A 14 27.18 -2.48 -24.31
CA ALA A 14 26.92 -1.04 -24.30
C ALA A 14 26.03 -0.63 -23.11
N HIS A 15 24.97 -1.41 -22.84
CA HIS A 15 24.10 -1.18 -21.68
C HIS A 15 24.84 -1.33 -20.35
N ALA A 16 25.70 -2.35 -20.21
CA ALA A 16 26.52 -2.53 -19.02
C ALA A 16 27.52 -1.38 -18.81
N LEU A 17 28.16 -0.91 -19.89
CA LEU A 17 29.09 0.22 -19.86
C LEU A 17 28.39 1.54 -19.56
N ARG A 18 27.12 1.73 -19.98
CA ARG A 18 26.32 2.92 -19.65
C ARG A 18 26.17 3.13 -18.15
N LYS A 19 26.05 2.05 -17.36
CA LYS A 19 26.00 2.11 -15.88
C LYS A 19 27.32 2.57 -15.24
N LEU A 20 28.41 2.56 -16.01
CA LEU A 20 29.76 2.96 -15.61
C LEU A 20 30.20 4.30 -16.23
N GLN A 21 29.33 4.97 -17.00
CA GLN A 21 29.61 6.30 -17.54
C GLN A 21 29.74 7.32 -16.40
N GLY A 22 30.74 8.21 -16.51
CA GLY A 22 31.03 9.24 -15.51
C GLY A 22 31.77 8.77 -14.25
N LYS A 23 32.20 7.50 -14.18
CA LYS A 23 33.02 6.95 -13.07
C LYS A 23 34.40 6.55 -13.58
N ASP A 24 35.47 7.16 -13.06
CA ASP A 24 36.85 6.89 -13.49
C ASP A 24 37.77 6.35 -12.38
N ASP A 25 37.19 5.94 -11.25
CA ASP A 25 37.92 5.28 -10.17
C ASP A 25 38.55 3.94 -10.64
N ALA A 26 39.61 3.50 -9.96
CA ALA A 26 40.30 2.23 -10.27
C ALA A 26 39.33 1.03 -10.33
N ALA A 27 38.33 0.99 -9.44
CA ALA A 27 37.29 -0.03 -9.45
C ALA A 27 36.36 0.04 -10.67
N ALA A 28 36.11 1.24 -11.22
CA ALA A 28 35.31 1.40 -12.44
C ALA A 28 36.09 0.95 -13.67
N LYS A 29 37.39 1.24 -13.74
CA LYS A 29 38.28 0.75 -14.81
C LYS A 29 38.34 -0.78 -14.81
N GLN A 30 38.51 -1.39 -13.65
CA GLN A 30 38.51 -2.85 -13.51
C GLN A 30 37.18 -3.46 -13.97
N ARG A 31 36.04 -2.90 -13.54
CA ARG A 31 34.71 -3.37 -13.99
C ARG A 31 34.48 -3.21 -15.49
N ARG A 32 35.06 -2.20 -16.14
CA ARG A 32 34.99 -2.04 -17.61
C ARG A 32 35.71 -3.18 -18.33
N ILE A 33 36.90 -3.55 -17.85
CA ILE A 33 37.68 -4.69 -18.39
C ILE A 33 36.90 -5.99 -18.19
N GLU A 34 36.39 -6.22 -16.98
CA GLU A 34 35.57 -7.41 -16.67
C GLU A 34 34.31 -7.48 -17.54
N ALA A 35 33.65 -6.35 -17.82
CA ALA A 35 32.51 -6.32 -18.73
C ALA A 35 32.92 -6.66 -20.17
N GLN A 36 34.03 -6.09 -20.68
CA GLN A 36 34.53 -6.38 -22.02
C GLN A 36 34.92 -7.84 -22.20
N GLU A 37 35.48 -8.48 -21.16
CA GLU A 37 35.76 -9.91 -21.17
C GLU A 37 34.47 -10.74 -21.07
N LYS A 38 33.54 -10.36 -20.19
CA LYS A 38 32.27 -11.08 -19.97
C LYS A 38 31.39 -11.08 -21.22
N TYR A 39 31.25 -9.93 -21.90
CA TYR A 39 30.38 -9.77 -23.06
C TYR A 39 31.11 -10.05 -24.38
N GLN A 40 31.68 -11.25 -24.46
CA GLN A 40 32.17 -11.83 -25.71
C GLN A 40 31.28 -13.01 -26.06
N LEU A 41 30.91 -13.13 -27.34
CA LEU A 41 29.98 -14.17 -27.78
C LEU A 41 30.47 -15.58 -27.38
N VAL A 42 31.75 -15.86 -27.63
CA VAL A 42 32.43 -17.11 -27.27
C VAL A 42 32.30 -17.38 -25.77
N HIS A 43 32.61 -16.39 -24.92
CA HIS A 43 32.54 -16.54 -23.47
C HIS A 43 31.12 -16.73 -22.94
N ILE A 44 30.12 -16.05 -23.52
CA ILE A 44 28.70 -16.22 -23.12
C ILE A 44 28.24 -17.65 -23.44
N LEU A 45 28.56 -18.14 -24.65
CA LEU A 45 28.23 -19.51 -25.05
C LEU A 45 28.93 -20.53 -24.15
N GLU A 46 30.25 -20.45 -24.00
CA GLU A 46 31.02 -21.43 -23.23
C GLU A 46 30.69 -21.42 -21.73
N ARG A 47 30.62 -20.22 -21.11
CA ARG A 47 30.28 -20.11 -19.69
C ARG A 47 28.82 -20.51 -19.46
N GLY A 48 27.90 -20.12 -20.34
CA GLY A 48 26.49 -20.47 -20.23
C GLY A 48 26.24 -21.97 -20.36
N VAL A 49 26.80 -22.60 -21.40
CA VAL A 49 26.62 -24.03 -21.70
C VAL A 49 27.12 -24.92 -20.54
N ARG A 50 28.22 -24.55 -19.87
CA ARG A 50 28.73 -25.29 -18.70
C ARG A 50 27.79 -25.27 -17.49
N THR A 51 26.80 -24.39 -17.47
CA THR A 51 25.88 -24.21 -16.33
C THR A 51 24.55 -24.94 -16.49
N VAL A 52 24.32 -25.55 -17.67
CA VAL A 52 23.06 -26.16 -18.09
C VAL A 52 22.54 -27.22 -17.12
N GLU A 53 23.41 -27.98 -16.47
CA GLU A 53 22.97 -28.99 -15.49
C GLU A 53 22.60 -28.43 -14.11
N GLN A 54 23.10 -27.25 -13.77
CA GLN A 54 23.01 -26.69 -12.41
C GLN A 54 21.97 -25.56 -12.30
N ILE A 55 21.51 -25.04 -13.43
CA ILE A 55 20.61 -23.89 -13.52
C ILE A 55 19.31 -24.28 -14.20
N ALA A 56 18.19 -23.80 -13.67
CA ALA A 56 16.89 -23.84 -14.32
C ALA A 56 16.49 -22.42 -14.76
N VAL A 57 15.93 -22.31 -15.97
CA VAL A 57 15.27 -21.09 -16.45
C VAL A 57 13.78 -21.21 -16.13
N ALA A 58 13.22 -20.27 -15.37
CA ALA A 58 11.84 -20.35 -14.90
C ALA A 58 11.21 -18.99 -14.63
N SER A 59 9.90 -18.91 -14.85
CA SER A 59 9.03 -17.79 -14.46
C SER A 59 8.65 -17.81 -12.97
N HIS A 60 8.52 -19.02 -12.42
CA HIS A 60 8.17 -19.27 -11.04
C HIS A 60 9.23 -20.17 -10.41
N ILE A 61 9.88 -19.67 -9.36
CA ILE A 61 11.06 -20.30 -8.76
C ILE A 61 10.76 -20.82 -7.36
N ALA A 62 11.28 -22.01 -7.05
CA ALA A 62 11.17 -22.60 -5.73
C ALA A 62 12.07 -21.89 -4.71
N LYS A 63 13.26 -21.45 -5.13
CA LYS A 63 14.22 -20.77 -4.25
C LYS A 63 13.73 -19.45 -3.67
N GLY A 64 12.69 -18.84 -4.25
CA GLY A 64 12.01 -17.69 -3.65
C GLY A 64 11.23 -18.05 -2.38
N VAL A 65 10.88 -19.32 -2.18
CA VAL A 65 10.28 -19.79 -0.91
C VAL A 65 11.36 -20.10 0.12
N HIS A 66 12.37 -20.87 -0.28
CA HIS A 66 13.52 -21.21 0.57
C HIS A 66 14.81 -21.36 -0.25
N PRO A 67 15.93 -20.72 0.14
CA PRO A 67 17.17 -20.67 -0.65
C PRO A 67 17.79 -22.04 -0.97
N ASP A 68 17.63 -23.02 -0.09
CA ASP A 68 18.26 -24.34 -0.20
C ASP A 68 17.50 -25.32 -1.10
N LEU A 69 16.40 -24.90 -1.74
CA LEU A 69 15.62 -25.75 -2.62
C LEU A 69 16.41 -26.08 -3.90
N PRO A 70 16.78 -27.36 -4.13
CA PRO A 70 17.60 -27.73 -5.27
C PRO A 70 16.75 -27.85 -6.53
N VAL A 71 17.26 -27.32 -7.66
CA VAL A 71 16.57 -27.30 -8.96
C VAL A 71 16.28 -28.67 -9.55
N LYS A 72 17.08 -29.69 -9.19
CA LYS A 72 16.91 -31.07 -9.67
C LYS A 72 15.83 -31.84 -8.91
N LYS A 73 15.49 -31.45 -7.66
CA LYS A 73 14.50 -32.15 -6.82
C LYS A 73 13.20 -31.35 -6.61
N THR A 74 13.18 -30.10 -7.06
CA THR A 74 12.04 -29.20 -6.86
C THR A 74 11.65 -28.59 -8.19
N THR A 75 10.35 -28.58 -8.46
CA THR A 75 9.81 -28.03 -9.70
C THR A 75 10.03 -26.52 -9.77
N ASN A 76 10.52 -26.05 -10.92
CA ASN A 76 10.58 -24.64 -11.28
C ASN A 76 9.89 -24.50 -12.63
N LEU A 77 8.88 -23.62 -12.73
CA LEU A 77 8.00 -23.57 -13.90
C LEU A 77 8.40 -22.44 -14.84
N ALA A 78 8.66 -22.78 -16.11
CA ALA A 78 8.73 -21.84 -17.21
C ALA A 78 7.37 -21.83 -17.91
N VAL A 79 6.57 -20.79 -17.64
CA VAL A 79 5.21 -20.66 -18.17
C VAL A 79 5.23 -19.72 -19.37
N ASP A 80 4.48 -20.06 -20.42
CA ASP A 80 4.10 -19.11 -21.46
C ASP A 80 2.91 -18.29 -20.95
N PHE A 81 3.15 -17.02 -20.63
CA PHE A 81 2.10 -16.16 -20.10
C PHE A 81 0.95 -15.94 -21.08
N SER A 82 1.21 -16.05 -22.39
CA SER A 82 0.18 -15.86 -23.42
C SER A 82 -0.79 -17.04 -23.56
N SER A 83 -0.42 -18.21 -23.04
CA SER A 83 -1.30 -19.38 -23.03
C SER A 83 -2.14 -19.47 -21.74
N LEU A 84 -1.94 -18.56 -20.78
CA LEU A 84 -2.69 -18.57 -19.53
C LEU A 84 -4.10 -18.01 -19.74
N PRO A 85 -5.12 -18.59 -19.08
CA PRO A 85 -6.46 -18.03 -19.12
C PRO A 85 -6.49 -16.66 -18.42
N MET A 86 -7.22 -15.73 -19.01
CA MET A 86 -7.55 -14.45 -18.37
C MET A 86 -8.55 -14.70 -17.25
N VAL A 87 -8.29 -14.12 -16.08
CA VAL A 87 -9.15 -14.18 -14.90
C VAL A 87 -9.38 -12.78 -14.36
N ASP A 88 -10.44 -12.58 -13.58
CA ASP A 88 -10.83 -11.26 -13.03
C ASP A 88 -9.94 -10.76 -11.87
N VAL A 89 -8.90 -11.53 -11.52
CA VAL A 89 -7.91 -11.19 -10.50
C VAL A 89 -6.56 -10.91 -11.16
N VAL A 90 -5.74 -10.02 -10.59
CA VAL A 90 -4.42 -9.72 -11.18
C VAL A 90 -3.42 -10.81 -10.80
N GLY A 91 -2.71 -11.35 -11.80
CA GLY A 91 -1.67 -12.36 -11.62
C GLY A 91 -0.63 -12.34 -12.74
N SER A 92 0.22 -13.37 -12.78
CA SER A 92 1.29 -13.47 -13.78
C SER A 92 0.79 -13.60 -15.23
N HIS A 93 -0.47 -13.96 -15.45
CA HIS A 93 -1.11 -14.00 -16.77
C HIS A 93 -1.24 -12.63 -17.45
N VAL A 94 -1.15 -11.53 -16.70
CA VAL A 94 -1.19 -10.15 -17.26
C VAL A 94 0.12 -9.79 -17.96
N LEU A 95 1.22 -10.50 -17.68
CA LEU A 95 2.52 -10.19 -18.27
C LEU A 95 2.50 -10.44 -19.78
N SER A 96 2.81 -9.38 -20.54
CA SER A 96 3.00 -9.50 -21.97
C SER A 96 4.25 -10.34 -22.30
N LYS A 97 4.37 -10.87 -23.53
CA LYS A 97 5.59 -11.55 -23.99
C LYS A 97 6.85 -10.67 -23.89
N ARG A 98 6.69 -9.34 -23.77
CA ARG A 98 7.80 -8.38 -23.65
C ARG A 98 8.23 -8.16 -22.19
N ASP A 99 7.29 -8.28 -21.25
CA ASP A 99 7.52 -8.01 -19.82
C ASP A 99 7.74 -9.30 -19.01
N GLY A 100 7.30 -10.44 -19.56
CA GLY A 100 7.42 -11.78 -18.97
C GLY A 100 8.81 -12.40 -19.12
N LEU A 101 9.86 -11.74 -18.63
CA LEU A 101 11.21 -12.30 -18.61
C LEU A 101 11.26 -13.51 -17.66
N HIS A 102 11.78 -14.65 -18.13
CA HIS A 102 12.14 -15.75 -17.24
C HIS A 102 13.41 -15.44 -16.47
N ASP A 103 13.59 -16.09 -15.34
CA ASP A 103 14.72 -15.93 -14.45
C ASP A 103 15.57 -17.21 -14.42
N THR A 104 16.83 -17.09 -14.04
CA THR A 104 17.72 -18.24 -13.83
C THR A 104 17.93 -18.48 -12.34
N THR A 105 17.68 -19.71 -11.89
CA THR A 105 17.86 -20.14 -10.50
C THR A 105 18.66 -21.43 -10.42
N GLY A 106 19.39 -21.63 -9.32
CA GLY A 106 20.30 -22.76 -9.15
C GLY A 106 21.52 -22.39 -8.32
N ASN A 107 22.71 -22.62 -8.86
CA ASN A 107 23.97 -22.20 -8.25
C ASN A 107 24.21 -20.70 -8.44
N GLY A 108 24.33 -19.95 -7.35
CA GLY A 108 24.44 -18.49 -7.36
C GLY A 108 25.64 -17.94 -8.14
N SER A 109 26.73 -18.70 -8.24
CA SER A 109 27.90 -18.32 -9.03
C SER A 109 27.66 -18.40 -10.55
N TYR A 110 26.66 -19.16 -10.98
CA TYR A 110 26.40 -19.48 -12.37
C TYR A 110 25.13 -18.84 -12.93
N ASN A 111 24.22 -18.38 -12.07
CA ASN A 111 22.97 -17.73 -12.47
C ASN A 111 23.20 -16.62 -13.51
N SER A 112 24.16 -15.71 -13.30
CA SER A 112 24.41 -14.64 -14.26
C SER A 112 24.91 -15.14 -15.63
N ALA A 113 25.73 -16.20 -15.68
CA ALA A 113 26.24 -16.73 -16.95
C ALA A 113 25.12 -17.43 -17.74
N ALA A 114 24.30 -18.23 -17.05
CA ALA A 114 23.11 -18.84 -17.62
C ALA A 114 22.10 -17.81 -18.13
N TYR A 115 21.96 -16.69 -17.42
CA TYR A 115 21.01 -15.64 -17.79
C TYR A 115 21.43 -14.90 -19.07
N GLU A 116 22.72 -14.59 -19.23
CA GLU A 116 23.20 -13.99 -20.50
C GLU A 116 23.06 -14.96 -21.67
N LEU A 117 23.24 -16.28 -21.46
CA LEU A 117 22.96 -17.28 -22.48
C LEU A 117 21.46 -17.33 -22.81
N TYR A 118 20.58 -17.32 -21.80
CA TYR A 118 19.13 -17.26 -22.01
C TYR A 118 18.72 -16.03 -22.84
N LEU A 119 19.24 -14.84 -22.50
CA LEU A 119 18.95 -13.62 -23.27
C LEU A 119 19.45 -13.69 -24.72
N LEU A 120 20.60 -14.33 -24.95
CA LEU A 120 21.10 -14.59 -26.29
C LEU A 120 20.17 -15.53 -27.07
N LEU A 121 19.65 -16.58 -26.43
CA LEU A 121 18.71 -17.53 -27.05
C LEU A 121 17.34 -16.90 -27.35
N GLU A 122 16.95 -15.87 -26.60
CA GLU A 122 15.77 -15.04 -26.85
C GLU A 122 15.98 -13.99 -27.96
N CYS A 123 17.20 -13.81 -28.48
CA CYS A 123 17.44 -12.86 -29.56
C CYS A 123 16.66 -13.27 -30.83
N ARG A 124 16.13 -12.27 -31.54
CA ARG A 124 15.38 -12.50 -32.77
C ARG A 124 16.26 -12.38 -34.00
N VAL A 125 16.27 -13.42 -34.83
CA VAL A 125 16.84 -13.41 -36.17
C VAL A 125 15.68 -13.49 -37.15
N GLU A 126 15.55 -12.48 -38.01
CA GLU A 126 14.46 -12.41 -39.01
C GLU A 126 13.05 -12.59 -38.42
N GLY A 127 12.85 -12.13 -37.17
CA GLY A 127 11.58 -12.20 -36.46
C GLY A 127 11.35 -13.47 -35.65
N GLN A 128 12.14 -14.53 -35.83
CA GLN A 128 12.09 -15.77 -35.05
C GLN A 128 13.13 -15.78 -33.94
N LYS A 129 12.84 -16.41 -32.79
CA LYS A 129 13.81 -16.52 -31.71
C LYS A 129 14.90 -17.53 -32.08
N LEU A 130 16.14 -17.27 -31.65
CA LEU A 130 17.26 -18.19 -31.87
C LEU A 130 16.97 -19.58 -31.28
N ILE A 131 16.32 -19.66 -30.10
CA ILE A 131 15.93 -20.95 -29.52
C ILE A 131 14.94 -21.73 -30.40
N ASP A 132 13.96 -21.06 -31.01
CA ASP A 132 12.95 -21.73 -31.81
C ASP A 132 13.61 -22.33 -33.07
N LEU A 133 14.56 -21.60 -33.66
CA LEU A 133 15.38 -22.09 -34.78
C LEU A 133 16.26 -23.29 -34.39
N LEU A 134 16.88 -23.25 -33.19
CA LEU A 134 17.64 -24.39 -32.68
C LEU A 134 16.76 -25.61 -32.41
N ARG A 135 15.54 -25.43 -31.91
CA ARG A 135 14.57 -26.53 -31.68
C ARG A 135 14.04 -27.13 -32.97
N LEU A 136 14.01 -26.36 -34.06
CA LEU A 136 13.66 -26.82 -35.41
C LEU A 136 14.84 -27.49 -36.13
N GLU A 137 15.99 -27.64 -35.46
CA GLU A 137 17.23 -28.19 -36.03
C GLU A 137 17.68 -27.42 -37.29
N ASP A 138 17.46 -26.11 -37.31
CA ASP A 138 17.88 -25.26 -38.42
C ASP A 138 19.42 -25.34 -38.61
N PRO A 139 19.92 -25.67 -39.81
CA PRO A 139 21.34 -25.92 -40.04
C PRO A 139 22.17 -24.65 -39.86
N ASP A 140 21.65 -23.49 -40.26
CA ASP A 140 22.36 -22.22 -40.16
C ASP A 140 22.46 -21.78 -38.69
N ALA A 141 21.42 -21.99 -37.89
CA ALA A 141 21.41 -21.67 -36.47
C ALA A 141 22.37 -22.57 -35.69
N THR A 142 22.34 -23.86 -36.00
CA THR A 142 23.22 -24.87 -35.41
C THR A 142 24.68 -24.59 -35.76
N GLU A 143 24.98 -24.30 -37.03
CA GLU A 143 26.33 -23.92 -37.44
C GLU A 143 26.76 -22.61 -36.80
N ALA A 144 25.89 -21.59 -36.74
CA ALA A 144 26.22 -20.30 -36.15
C ALA A 144 26.60 -20.42 -34.66
N VAL A 145 25.89 -21.23 -33.88
CA VAL A 145 26.20 -21.46 -32.46
C VAL A 145 27.45 -22.32 -32.30
N ASN A 146 27.54 -23.44 -33.01
CA ASN A 146 28.67 -24.37 -32.88
C ASN A 146 29.98 -23.77 -33.39
N SER A 147 29.98 -22.99 -34.47
CA SER A 147 31.18 -22.29 -34.96
C SER A 147 31.63 -21.13 -34.07
N SER A 148 30.72 -20.59 -33.25
CA SER A 148 31.03 -19.50 -32.32
C SER A 148 31.47 -20.00 -30.94
N ALA A 149 31.29 -21.28 -30.63
CA ALA A 149 31.71 -21.89 -29.38
C ALA A 149 32.87 -22.86 -29.64
N GLN A 150 33.91 -22.87 -28.79
CA GLN A 150 34.98 -23.88 -28.87
C GLN A 150 34.56 -25.20 -28.19
N LEU A 151 33.29 -25.60 -28.35
CA LEU A 151 32.68 -26.75 -27.68
C LEU A 151 31.84 -27.55 -28.67
N ASP A 152 32.08 -28.86 -28.71
CA ASP A 152 31.23 -29.78 -29.47
C ASP A 152 29.80 -29.76 -28.90
N ASN A 153 28.81 -29.78 -29.79
CA ASN A 153 27.37 -29.83 -29.44
C ASN A 153 26.85 -28.65 -28.61
N ALA A 154 27.44 -27.45 -28.73
CA ALA A 154 26.98 -26.25 -28.05
C ALA A 154 25.48 -25.94 -28.31
N ALA A 155 25.01 -26.16 -29.52
CA ALA A 155 23.59 -26.02 -29.89
C ALA A 155 22.65 -26.90 -29.05
N ALA A 156 22.98 -28.19 -28.90
CA ALA A 156 22.18 -29.13 -28.11
C ALA A 156 22.15 -28.74 -26.62
N LEU A 157 23.29 -28.30 -26.08
CA LEU A 157 23.39 -27.85 -24.69
C LEU A 157 22.60 -26.54 -24.46
N CYS A 158 22.52 -25.67 -25.46
CA CYS A 158 21.67 -24.48 -25.40
C CYS A 158 20.18 -24.84 -25.30
N ILE A 159 19.72 -25.85 -26.05
CA ILE A 159 18.34 -26.36 -25.96
C ILE A 159 18.10 -26.93 -24.56
N GLN A 160 19.03 -27.75 -24.07
CA GLN A 160 18.96 -28.37 -22.76
C GLN A 160 18.84 -27.33 -21.62
N LEU A 161 19.41 -26.12 -21.75
CA LEU A 161 19.26 -25.06 -20.73
C LEU A 161 17.80 -24.78 -20.37
N LEU A 162 16.91 -24.80 -21.37
CA LEU A 162 15.49 -24.46 -21.23
C LEU A 162 14.61 -25.66 -20.89
N GLU A 163 15.17 -26.87 -20.84
CA GLU A 163 14.45 -28.05 -20.42
C GLU A 163 14.24 -28.07 -18.89
N PRO A 164 13.10 -28.59 -18.41
CA PRO A 164 12.86 -28.78 -16.99
C PRO A 164 13.96 -29.64 -16.34
N LYS A 165 14.55 -29.14 -15.25
CA LYS A 165 15.62 -29.86 -14.52
C LYS A 165 15.10 -30.91 -13.55
N CYS A 166 13.81 -30.84 -13.21
CA CYS A 166 13.14 -31.83 -12.41
C CYS A 166 12.31 -32.71 -13.35
N THR A 167 12.61 -34.00 -13.40
CA THR A 167 12.00 -34.95 -14.34
C THR A 167 10.53 -35.24 -14.04
N ALA A 168 10.14 -35.10 -12.77
CA ALA A 168 8.75 -35.25 -12.32
C ALA A 168 8.35 -34.03 -11.49
N VAL A 169 7.05 -33.71 -11.48
CA VAL A 169 6.50 -32.67 -10.61
C VAL A 169 6.75 -33.08 -9.16
N SER A 170 7.63 -32.36 -8.49
CA SER A 170 8.09 -32.64 -7.14
C SER A 170 8.14 -31.36 -6.29
N ALA A 171 7.74 -31.52 -5.04
CA ALA A 171 7.84 -30.53 -3.97
C ALA A 171 8.75 -31.07 -2.85
N ASN A 172 9.48 -30.20 -2.18
CA ASN A 172 10.42 -30.56 -1.11
C ASN A 172 9.82 -30.23 0.26
N THR A 173 10.32 -30.82 1.34
CA THR A 173 9.91 -30.49 2.71
C THR A 173 10.07 -29.01 3.07
N LEU A 174 11.04 -28.32 2.46
CA LEU A 174 11.26 -26.86 2.65
C LEU A 174 10.35 -25.97 1.79
N SER A 175 9.57 -26.57 0.87
CA SER A 175 8.57 -25.82 0.10
C SER A 175 7.29 -25.63 0.92
N LYS A 176 6.53 -24.57 0.61
CA LYS A 176 5.18 -24.41 1.18
C LYS A 176 4.24 -25.35 0.44
N GLN A 177 3.52 -26.16 1.20
CA GLN A 177 2.53 -27.10 0.69
C GLN A 177 1.23 -26.86 1.46
N ILE A 178 0.13 -26.62 0.75
CA ILE A 178 -1.15 -26.18 1.30
C ILE A 178 -2.23 -27.14 0.82
N TYR A 179 -3.00 -27.72 1.75
CA TYR A 179 -4.17 -28.50 1.37
C TYR A 179 -5.31 -27.56 0.96
N TRP A 180 -5.87 -27.82 -0.21
CA TRP A 180 -7.02 -27.09 -0.75
C TRP A 180 -8.19 -28.04 -0.93
N LEU A 181 -9.28 -27.79 -0.23
CA LEU A 181 -10.49 -28.59 -0.35
C LEU A 181 -11.14 -28.37 -1.72
N THR A 182 -11.22 -29.43 -2.53
CA THR A 182 -11.87 -29.41 -3.84
C THR A 182 -13.16 -30.24 -3.86
N GLY A 183 -13.32 -31.18 -2.93
CA GLY A 183 -14.53 -31.97 -2.76
C GLY A 183 -15.51 -31.41 -1.72
N PRO A 184 -16.67 -32.05 -1.56
CA PRO A 184 -17.76 -31.58 -0.68
C PRO A 184 -17.55 -31.91 0.81
N ASP A 185 -16.70 -32.90 1.13
CA ASP A 185 -16.49 -33.35 2.50
C ASP A 185 -15.08 -33.00 2.98
N ALA A 186 -15.00 -32.24 4.07
CA ALA A 186 -13.76 -31.80 4.70
C ALA A 186 -13.11 -32.86 5.61
N SER A 187 -13.82 -33.95 5.92
CA SER A 187 -13.31 -35.06 6.73
C SER A 187 -12.66 -36.19 5.93
N ASP A 188 -12.74 -36.15 4.59
CA ASP A 188 -12.11 -37.12 3.70
C ASP A 188 -10.85 -36.53 3.05
N ASP A 189 -9.70 -37.14 3.31
CA ASP A 189 -8.40 -36.73 2.75
C ASP A 189 -8.39 -36.74 1.20
N THR A 190 -9.20 -37.60 0.56
CA THR A 190 -9.28 -37.70 -0.90
C THR A 190 -9.92 -36.48 -1.56
N HIS A 191 -10.60 -35.63 -0.79
CA HIS A 191 -11.21 -34.39 -1.26
C HIS A 191 -10.28 -33.18 -1.19
N TYR A 192 -9.02 -33.37 -0.76
CA TYR A 192 -8.03 -32.32 -0.74
C TYR A 192 -7.04 -32.45 -1.91
N THR A 193 -6.76 -31.32 -2.55
CA THR A 193 -5.67 -31.18 -3.52
C THR A 193 -4.52 -30.43 -2.87
N LEU A 194 -3.31 -30.97 -2.96
CA LEU A 194 -2.12 -30.33 -2.41
C LEU A 194 -1.58 -29.27 -3.39
N LEU A 195 -1.59 -28.01 -2.97
CA LEU A 195 -1.04 -26.88 -3.71
C LEU A 195 0.38 -26.56 -3.21
N ALA A 196 1.33 -26.49 -4.14
CA ALA A 196 2.70 -26.04 -3.86
C ALA A 196 2.96 -24.69 -4.55
N PRO A 197 2.64 -23.55 -3.90
CA PRO A 197 2.84 -22.23 -4.51
C PRO A 197 4.34 -21.97 -4.73
N LEU A 198 4.67 -21.55 -5.95
CA LEU A 198 6.01 -21.10 -6.33
C LEU A 198 6.09 -19.57 -6.31
N TYR A 199 7.28 -19.04 -6.10
CA TYR A 199 7.49 -17.60 -6.11
C TYR A 199 7.54 -17.06 -7.55
N ALA A 200 6.57 -16.23 -7.93
CA ALA A 200 6.47 -15.62 -9.26
C ALA A 200 7.51 -14.51 -9.47
N THR A 201 8.76 -14.90 -9.78
CA THR A 201 9.88 -13.96 -9.91
C THR A 201 9.72 -13.01 -11.10
N SER A 202 9.15 -13.47 -12.23
CA SER A 202 8.87 -12.61 -13.39
C SER A 202 7.89 -11.48 -13.04
N LEU A 203 6.80 -11.81 -12.35
CA LEU A 203 5.81 -10.82 -11.91
C LEU A 203 6.40 -9.86 -10.88
N ALA A 204 7.13 -10.39 -9.90
CA ALA A 204 7.78 -9.57 -8.89
C ALA A 204 8.85 -8.63 -9.48
N HIS A 205 9.51 -9.04 -10.57
CA HIS A 205 10.44 -8.18 -11.29
C HIS A 205 9.72 -7.06 -12.06
N ALA A 206 8.62 -7.36 -12.74
CA ALA A 206 7.81 -6.36 -13.43
C ALA A 206 7.26 -5.31 -12.45
N VAL A 207 6.66 -5.75 -11.33
CA VAL A 207 6.17 -4.84 -10.28
C VAL A 207 7.31 -4.01 -9.68
N HIS A 208 8.47 -4.62 -9.42
CA HIS A 208 9.63 -3.89 -8.92
C HIS A 208 10.09 -2.82 -9.92
N ALA A 209 10.16 -3.12 -11.22
CA ALA A 209 10.56 -2.16 -12.25
C ALA A 209 9.62 -0.95 -12.27
N GLN A 210 8.30 -1.19 -12.23
CA GLN A 210 7.30 -0.13 -12.19
C GLN A 210 7.41 0.73 -10.91
N VAL A 211 7.46 0.11 -9.73
CA VAL A 211 7.58 0.83 -8.45
C VAL A 211 8.91 1.61 -8.38
N GLN A 212 9.99 1.07 -8.93
CA GLN A 212 11.29 1.74 -8.95
C GLN A 212 11.26 2.99 -9.84
N GLU A 213 10.66 2.90 -11.03
CA GLU A 213 10.46 4.04 -11.94
C GLU A 213 9.52 5.08 -11.30
N ASP A 214 8.42 4.65 -10.71
CA ASP A 214 7.50 5.58 -10.04
C ASP A 214 8.17 6.28 -8.86
N ARG A 215 9.05 5.62 -8.09
CA ARG A 215 9.66 6.25 -6.90
C ARG A 215 10.86 7.14 -7.24
N PHE A 216 11.69 6.73 -8.20
CA PHE A 216 13.00 7.31 -8.48
C PHE A 216 13.18 7.79 -9.93
N GLY A 217 12.18 7.58 -10.78
CA GLY A 217 12.15 8.09 -12.15
C GLY A 217 12.12 9.61 -12.19
N GLU A 218 12.64 10.17 -13.28
CA GLU A 218 12.75 11.62 -13.46
C GLU A 218 11.37 12.30 -13.49
N ALA A 219 10.36 11.62 -14.07
CA ALA A 219 8.99 12.12 -14.12
C ALA A 219 8.39 12.35 -12.72
N ASN A 220 8.48 11.37 -11.81
CA ASN A 220 7.91 11.55 -10.47
C ASN A 220 8.76 12.46 -9.59
N LYS A 221 10.08 12.54 -9.80
CA LYS A 221 10.94 13.54 -9.16
C LYS A 221 10.50 14.96 -9.52
N ALA A 222 10.25 15.23 -10.81
CA ALA A 222 9.75 16.52 -11.28
C ALA A 222 8.38 16.85 -10.67
N ALA A 223 7.45 15.88 -10.66
CA ALA A 223 6.14 16.05 -10.03
C ALA A 223 6.24 16.34 -8.52
N ARG A 224 7.12 15.62 -7.80
CA ARG A 224 7.37 15.83 -6.36
C ARG A 224 7.95 17.21 -6.09
N GLN A 225 8.87 17.69 -6.93
CA GLN A 225 9.45 19.02 -6.81
C GLN A 225 8.41 20.11 -7.07
N ALA A 226 7.62 19.99 -8.15
CA ALA A 226 6.55 20.94 -8.45
C ALA A 226 5.53 21.03 -7.30
N ARG A 227 5.14 19.89 -6.70
CA ARG A 227 4.27 19.85 -5.51
C ARG A 227 4.90 20.58 -4.32
N ARG A 228 6.20 20.38 -4.07
CA ARG A 228 6.93 21.07 -2.99
C ARG A 228 7.01 22.58 -3.22
N GLU A 229 7.21 23.00 -4.46
CA GLU A 229 7.29 24.41 -4.87
C GLU A 229 5.92 25.06 -5.13
N ARG A 230 4.82 24.29 -5.01
CA ARG A 230 3.44 24.71 -5.30
C ARG A 230 3.25 25.24 -6.73
N LYS A 231 3.95 24.65 -7.70
CA LYS A 231 3.83 24.96 -9.13
C LYS A 231 2.89 23.97 -9.81
N MET A 232 2.21 24.41 -10.87
CA MET A 232 1.47 23.52 -11.76
C MET A 232 2.45 22.59 -12.50
N HIS A 233 2.02 21.35 -12.71
CA HIS A 233 2.77 20.32 -13.40
C HIS A 233 1.79 19.36 -14.08
N ASP A 234 2.00 19.07 -15.36
CA ASP A 234 1.05 18.28 -16.17
C ASP A 234 1.17 16.77 -15.94
N GLY A 235 2.26 16.30 -15.32
CA GLY A 235 2.48 14.88 -15.05
C GLY A 235 1.82 14.38 -13.76
N VAL A 236 1.61 13.05 -13.70
CA VAL A 236 1.01 12.36 -12.56
C VAL A 236 2.04 12.15 -11.44
N PHE A 237 1.63 12.42 -10.21
CA PHE A 237 2.42 12.11 -9.01
C PHE A 237 2.01 10.77 -8.42
N HIS A 238 2.95 9.84 -8.33
CA HIS A 238 2.75 8.52 -7.72
C HIS A 238 3.37 8.47 -6.32
N ASP A 239 2.64 7.92 -5.35
CA ASP A 239 3.14 7.65 -4.00
C ASP A 239 2.59 6.32 -3.48
N TYR A 240 3.45 5.53 -2.86
CA TYR A 240 3.15 4.17 -2.37
C TYR A 240 3.32 4.13 -0.84
N PRO A 241 2.30 4.55 -0.07
CA PRO A 241 2.39 4.54 1.39
C PRO A 241 2.40 3.11 1.94
N GLY A 242 3.12 2.91 3.05
CA GLY A 242 3.15 1.62 3.76
C GLY A 242 3.87 0.48 3.02
N LEU A 243 4.75 0.80 2.06
CA LEU A 243 5.52 -0.19 1.32
C LEU A 243 6.50 -0.94 2.25
N ALA A 244 6.43 -2.26 2.27
CA ALA A 244 7.39 -3.10 2.99
C ALA A 244 8.45 -3.66 2.03
N VAL A 245 9.68 -3.84 2.52
CA VAL A 245 10.79 -4.43 1.75
C VAL A 245 11.16 -5.77 2.38
N GLN A 246 10.96 -6.85 1.63
CA GLN A 246 11.40 -8.18 1.99
C GLN A 246 12.73 -8.49 1.29
N ASN A 247 13.77 -8.79 2.06
CA ASN A 247 15.09 -9.13 1.52
C ASN A 247 15.23 -10.65 1.33
N MET A 248 15.47 -11.10 0.10
CA MET A 248 15.64 -12.51 -0.25
C MET A 248 17.12 -12.84 -0.52
N GLY A 249 17.64 -13.87 0.16
CA GLY A 249 19.03 -14.34 0.00
C GLY A 249 20.04 -13.78 1.00
N GLY A 250 19.58 -13.07 2.04
CA GLY A 250 20.43 -12.56 3.11
C GLY A 250 21.57 -11.69 2.58
N THR A 251 22.81 -12.07 2.88
CA THR A 251 24.02 -11.36 2.41
C THR A 251 24.41 -11.68 0.96
N LYS A 252 23.80 -12.71 0.34
CA LYS A 252 24.15 -13.20 -1.01
C LYS A 252 22.88 -13.37 -1.88
N PRO A 253 22.27 -12.27 -2.35
CA PRO A 253 21.05 -12.31 -3.15
C PRO A 253 21.19 -13.12 -4.45
N GLN A 254 22.41 -13.26 -4.97
CA GLN A 254 22.69 -14.09 -6.16
C GLN A 254 22.34 -15.58 -5.99
N ASN A 255 22.25 -16.09 -4.75
CA ASN A 255 21.97 -17.51 -4.50
C ASN A 255 20.51 -17.90 -4.76
N ILE A 256 19.61 -16.91 -4.80
CA ILE A 256 18.18 -17.14 -5.06
C ILE A 256 17.94 -17.25 -6.56
N SER A 257 18.26 -16.20 -7.31
CA SER A 257 18.09 -16.10 -8.76
C SER A 257 18.79 -14.86 -9.32
N GLN A 258 18.83 -14.75 -10.65
CA GLN A 258 19.47 -13.61 -11.30
C GLN A 258 18.64 -12.33 -11.20
N LEU A 259 17.33 -12.38 -11.47
CA LEU A 259 16.46 -11.20 -11.34
C LEU A 259 16.37 -10.72 -9.89
N ASN A 260 16.54 -11.63 -8.91
CA ASN A 260 16.68 -11.23 -7.51
C ASN A 260 17.99 -10.45 -7.26
N SER A 261 19.10 -10.87 -7.87
CA SER A 261 20.37 -10.13 -7.79
C SER A 261 20.25 -8.73 -8.40
N GLU A 262 19.55 -8.58 -9.53
CA GLU A 262 19.31 -7.27 -10.16
C GLU A 262 18.49 -6.34 -9.25
N ARG A 263 17.52 -6.90 -8.53
CA ARG A 263 16.76 -6.21 -7.48
C ARG A 263 17.54 -6.03 -6.17
N ARG A 264 18.81 -6.47 -6.11
CA ARG A 264 19.66 -6.49 -4.90
C ARG A 264 19.03 -7.25 -3.73
N GLY A 265 18.22 -8.26 -4.02
CA GLY A 265 17.46 -9.03 -3.04
C GLY A 265 16.19 -8.35 -2.55
N MET A 266 15.88 -7.13 -2.99
CA MET A 266 14.72 -6.37 -2.51
C MET A 266 13.45 -6.80 -3.23
N ASN A 267 12.47 -7.26 -2.47
CA ASN A 267 11.12 -7.48 -2.95
C ASN A 267 10.17 -6.48 -2.30
N TYR A 268 9.46 -5.70 -3.12
CA TYR A 268 8.49 -4.72 -2.63
C TYR A 268 7.14 -5.39 -2.37
N LEU A 269 6.60 -5.21 -1.17
CA LEU A 269 5.28 -5.68 -0.77
C LEU A 269 4.35 -4.48 -0.62
N LEU A 270 3.23 -4.51 -1.36
CA LEU A 270 2.20 -3.48 -1.28
C LEU A 270 1.41 -3.62 0.02
N SER A 271 1.02 -2.48 0.60
CA SER A 271 0.24 -2.46 1.83
C SER A 271 -1.17 -3.00 1.58
N SER A 272 -1.51 -4.11 2.25
CA SER A 272 -2.86 -4.67 2.32
C SER A 272 -3.33 -4.67 3.78
N LEU A 273 -3.07 -3.57 4.48
CA LEU A 273 -3.49 -3.40 5.87
C LEU A 273 -5.00 -3.12 5.93
N PRO A 274 -5.75 -3.70 6.88
CA PRO A 274 -7.11 -3.29 7.13
C PRO A 274 -7.14 -1.81 7.55
N PRO A 275 -8.27 -1.10 7.35
CA PRO A 275 -8.40 0.27 7.84
C PRO A 275 -8.20 0.26 9.36
N GLN A 276 -7.09 0.85 9.81
CA GLN A 276 -6.87 1.07 11.22
C GLN A 276 -7.66 2.31 11.61
N TRP A 277 -8.82 2.11 12.25
CA TRP A 277 -9.43 3.18 13.03
C TRP A 277 -8.42 3.55 14.11
N GLN A 278 -7.72 4.65 13.92
CA GLN A 278 -7.08 5.32 15.02
C GLN A 278 -8.25 5.77 15.90
N ALA A 279 -8.60 4.97 16.90
CA ALA A 279 -9.27 5.50 18.06
C ALA A 279 -8.33 6.61 18.54
N SER A 280 -8.59 7.84 18.11
CA SER A 280 -7.95 9.00 18.70
C SER A 280 -8.13 8.78 20.18
N ALA A 281 -7.05 8.52 20.91
CA ALA A 281 -7.10 8.34 22.36
C ALA A 281 -8.02 9.44 22.87
N VAL A 282 -9.23 9.05 23.29
CA VAL A 282 -10.34 9.99 23.38
C VAL A 282 -9.89 11.06 24.33
N ARG A 283 -9.68 12.26 23.78
CA ARG A 283 -9.10 13.34 24.55
C ARG A 283 -10.17 13.72 25.56
N MET A 284 -9.89 13.55 26.84
CA MET A 284 -10.84 13.95 27.87
C MET A 284 -10.71 15.46 28.11
N PRO A 285 -11.79 16.16 28.50
CA PRO A 285 -11.73 17.59 28.81
C PRO A 285 -11.07 17.85 30.19
N ALA A 286 -9.91 17.25 30.44
CA ALA A 286 -9.18 17.40 31.69
C ALA A 286 -8.60 18.82 31.80
N HIS A 287 -8.85 19.48 32.93
CA HIS A 287 -8.48 20.86 33.28
C HIS A 287 -8.93 21.87 32.22
N ALA A 288 -10.09 21.62 31.61
CA ALA A 288 -10.67 22.48 30.59
C ALA A 288 -11.91 23.19 31.15
N THR A 289 -11.98 24.51 30.95
CA THR A 289 -13.17 25.31 31.26
C THR A 289 -14.31 25.09 30.27
N SER A 290 -13.97 24.59 29.07
CA SER A 290 -14.91 24.21 28.02
C SER A 290 -14.39 23.06 27.16
N VAL A 291 -15.29 22.17 26.73
CA VAL A 291 -14.98 21.14 25.73
C VAL A 291 -14.66 21.73 24.35
N PHE A 292 -15.13 22.94 24.07
CA PHE A 292 -14.92 23.57 22.75
C PHE A 292 -13.46 23.99 22.51
N ASP A 293 -12.73 24.36 23.57
CA ASP A 293 -11.43 25.03 23.46
C ASP A 293 -10.28 24.12 23.01
N ARG A 294 -10.28 22.86 23.45
CA ARG A 294 -9.20 21.90 23.14
C ARG A 294 -9.70 20.60 22.55
N LEU A 295 -10.88 20.14 22.96
CA LEU A 295 -11.37 18.82 22.61
C LEU A 295 -12.11 18.86 21.27
N PHE A 296 -13.09 19.74 21.13
CA PHE A 296 -13.90 19.84 19.92
C PHE A 296 -13.06 20.26 18.70
N ILE A 297 -12.26 21.32 18.81
CA ILE A 297 -11.37 21.78 17.74
C ILE A 297 -10.22 20.80 17.41
N ALA A 298 -9.93 19.81 18.25
CA ALA A 298 -8.90 18.82 17.90
C ALA A 298 -9.39 17.80 16.85
N ARG A 299 -10.71 17.59 16.74
CA ARG A 299 -11.32 16.66 15.79
C ARG A 299 -10.96 17.07 14.35
N PRO A 300 -10.41 16.16 13.52
CA PRO A 300 -10.00 16.48 12.16
C PRO A 300 -11.12 17.07 11.30
N GLU A 301 -12.34 16.58 11.46
CA GLU A 301 -13.53 17.03 10.72
C GLU A 301 -13.91 18.45 11.12
N VAL A 302 -14.06 18.73 12.43
CA VAL A 302 -14.27 20.10 12.95
C VAL A 302 -13.23 21.08 12.40
N ARG A 303 -11.94 20.73 12.40
CA ARG A 303 -10.88 21.62 11.84
C ARG A 303 -11.05 21.88 10.34
N ARG A 304 -11.42 20.85 9.58
CA ARG A 304 -11.67 20.97 8.14
C ARG A 304 -12.90 21.84 7.88
N THR A 305 -13.98 21.61 8.61
CA THR A 305 -15.26 22.31 8.45
C THR A 305 -15.15 23.78 8.87
N VAL A 306 -14.53 24.09 10.02
CA VAL A 306 -14.26 25.47 10.45
C VAL A 306 -13.39 26.21 9.42
N ARG A 307 -12.38 25.53 8.85
CA ARG A 307 -11.55 26.13 7.80
C ARG A 307 -12.33 26.38 6.51
N ALA A 308 -13.18 25.43 6.11
CA ALA A 308 -14.04 25.57 4.94
C ALA A 308 -15.03 26.72 5.12
N LEU A 309 -15.69 26.80 6.28
CA LEU A 309 -16.60 27.89 6.64
C LEU A 309 -15.88 29.24 6.63
N ARG A 310 -14.67 29.32 7.21
CA ARG A 310 -13.89 30.57 7.18
C ARG A 310 -13.58 31.01 5.75
N VAL A 311 -13.04 30.11 4.92
CA VAL A 311 -12.70 30.43 3.52
C VAL A 311 -13.94 30.83 2.73
N PHE A 312 -15.05 30.14 2.95
CA PHE A 312 -16.33 30.43 2.30
C PHE A 312 -16.84 31.82 2.68
N LEU A 313 -16.89 32.16 3.96
CA LEU A 313 -17.34 33.48 4.43
C LEU A 313 -16.39 34.61 4.01
N GLU A 314 -15.07 34.37 4.03
CA GLU A 314 -14.07 35.36 3.56
C GLU A 314 -14.16 35.64 2.06
N SER A 315 -14.71 34.72 1.27
CA SER A 315 -14.91 34.92 -0.18
C SER A 315 -16.04 35.91 -0.51
N ASN A 316 -16.78 36.38 0.50
CA ASN A 316 -17.93 37.29 0.37
C ASN A 316 -18.96 36.77 -0.66
N PRO A 317 -19.58 35.61 -0.41
CA PRO A 317 -20.49 34.97 -1.36
C PRO A 317 -21.79 35.77 -1.54
N ASP A 318 -22.40 35.64 -2.72
CA ASP A 318 -23.66 36.31 -3.04
C ASP A 318 -24.80 35.87 -2.11
N ALA A 319 -25.70 36.80 -1.76
CA ALA A 319 -26.84 36.52 -0.88
C ALA A 319 -27.96 35.74 -1.61
N ASN A 320 -27.69 34.50 -2.02
CA ASN A 320 -28.60 33.60 -2.71
C ASN A 320 -28.90 32.33 -1.88
N LEU A 321 -29.88 31.53 -2.34
CA LEU A 321 -30.30 30.32 -1.64
C LEU A 321 -29.14 29.31 -1.49
N ALA A 322 -28.38 29.08 -2.56
CA ALA A 322 -27.23 28.16 -2.56
C ALA A 322 -26.16 28.53 -1.51
N THR A 323 -25.97 29.82 -1.26
CA THR A 323 -25.04 30.30 -0.22
C THR A 323 -25.56 30.03 1.19
N ARG A 324 -26.87 30.10 1.39
CA ARG A 324 -27.50 29.75 2.68
C ARG A 324 -27.43 28.26 2.94
N GLU A 325 -27.82 27.45 1.95
CA GLU A 325 -27.73 25.98 1.99
C GLU A 325 -26.30 25.53 2.29
N ARG A 326 -25.30 26.09 1.58
CA ARG A 326 -23.90 25.74 1.80
C ARG A 326 -23.39 26.11 3.19
N ARG A 327 -23.89 27.20 3.78
CA ARG A 327 -23.56 27.60 5.14
C ARG A 327 -24.23 26.67 6.15
N GLU A 328 -25.49 26.33 5.94
CA GLU A 328 -26.25 25.37 6.75
C GLU A 328 -25.56 24.00 6.75
N GLU A 329 -25.22 23.44 5.59
CA GLU A 329 -24.46 22.18 5.49
C GLU A 329 -23.16 22.17 6.31
N LEU A 330 -22.43 23.29 6.34
CA LEU A 330 -21.20 23.41 7.10
C LEU A 330 -21.45 23.55 8.61
N LEU A 331 -22.58 24.13 9.01
CA LEU A 331 -22.99 24.18 10.41
C LEU A 331 -23.51 22.82 10.87
N ASP A 332 -24.33 22.15 10.07
CA ASP A 332 -24.87 20.82 10.37
C ASP A 332 -23.72 19.83 10.59
N ALA A 333 -22.70 19.85 9.73
CA ALA A 333 -21.50 19.04 9.92
C ALA A 333 -20.73 19.35 11.23
N LEU A 334 -20.81 20.59 11.75
CA LEU A 334 -20.26 20.92 13.07
C LEU A 334 -21.17 20.40 14.19
N VAL A 335 -22.48 20.48 14.03
CA VAL A 335 -23.45 20.01 15.03
C VAL A 335 -23.41 18.47 15.13
N ASP A 336 -23.32 17.76 14.01
CA ASP A 336 -23.17 16.29 13.96
C ASP A 336 -21.92 15.83 14.73
N GLU A 337 -20.80 16.51 14.51
CA GLU A 337 -19.56 16.24 15.23
C GLU A 337 -19.66 16.58 16.72
N LEU A 338 -20.49 17.56 17.09
CA LEU A 338 -20.74 17.95 18.48
C LEU A 338 -21.57 16.89 19.21
N VAL A 339 -22.63 16.41 18.56
CA VAL A 339 -23.48 15.31 19.05
C VAL A 339 -22.65 14.04 19.19
N SER A 340 -21.83 13.73 18.19
CA SER A 340 -20.92 12.58 18.21
C SER A 340 -19.91 12.65 19.35
N LEU A 341 -19.30 13.82 19.59
CA LEU A 341 -18.40 14.03 20.72
C LEU A 341 -19.10 13.75 22.06
N ALA A 342 -20.31 14.25 22.25
CA ALA A 342 -21.06 14.02 23.48
C ALA A 342 -21.44 12.55 23.66
N ALA A 343 -21.86 11.85 22.60
CA ALA A 343 -22.16 10.43 22.66
C ALA A 343 -20.91 9.59 23.01
N GLU A 344 -19.75 9.91 22.43
CA GLU A 344 -18.48 9.26 22.75
C GLU A 344 -18.12 9.43 24.24
N LEU A 345 -18.19 10.65 24.76
CA LEU A 345 -17.87 10.92 26.17
C LEU A 345 -18.83 10.20 27.13
N GLN A 346 -20.12 10.20 26.83
CA GLN A 346 -21.14 9.53 27.64
C GLN A 346 -21.04 8.00 27.62
N GLN A 347 -20.44 7.40 26.58
CA GLN A 347 -20.20 5.96 26.53
C GLN A 347 -18.93 5.54 27.26
N ILE A 348 -17.90 6.38 27.23
CA ILE A 348 -16.57 6.02 27.72
C ILE A 348 -16.40 6.35 29.21
N LEU A 349 -17.01 7.45 29.67
CA LEU A 349 -16.84 7.93 31.04
C LEU A 349 -17.92 7.36 31.97
N PRO A 350 -17.57 6.95 33.20
CA PRO A 350 -18.54 6.44 34.16
C PRO A 350 -19.49 7.56 34.64
N PRO A 351 -20.74 7.24 34.98
CA PRO A 351 -21.67 8.22 35.55
C PRO A 351 -21.10 8.97 36.75
N GLY A 352 -21.16 10.30 36.76
CA GLY A 352 -20.62 11.14 37.82
C GLY A 352 -19.16 11.52 37.65
N TRP A 353 -18.53 11.20 36.51
CA TRP A 353 -17.15 11.56 36.21
C TRP A 353 -16.86 13.05 36.32
N SER A 354 -17.86 13.91 36.09
CA SER A 354 -17.71 15.36 36.19
C SER A 354 -17.52 15.87 37.64
N TRP A 355 -17.83 15.04 38.63
CA TRP A 355 -17.72 15.36 40.06
C TRP A 355 -16.72 14.48 40.81
N ASP A 356 -16.67 13.20 40.48
CA ASP A 356 -15.81 12.22 41.17
C ASP A 356 -14.31 12.49 40.96
N ASP A 357 -13.94 13.29 39.95
CA ASP A 357 -12.56 13.50 39.53
C ASP A 357 -12.25 14.99 39.37
N GLU A 358 -11.31 15.48 40.19
CA GLU A 358 -10.88 16.89 40.25
C GLU A 358 -10.40 17.43 38.88
N ARG A 359 -9.97 16.54 37.98
CA ARG A 359 -9.55 16.93 36.63
C ARG A 359 -10.67 17.57 35.81
N PHE A 360 -11.94 17.41 36.19
CA PHE A 360 -13.08 17.97 35.46
C PHE A 360 -13.82 19.07 36.22
N ALA A 361 -13.34 19.46 37.40
CA ALA A 361 -13.97 20.44 38.26
C ALA A 361 -14.13 21.82 37.60
N ASP A 362 -13.19 22.20 36.73
CA ASP A 362 -13.20 23.48 36.01
C ASP A 362 -14.22 23.52 34.87
N LEU A 363 -14.79 22.37 34.47
CA LEU A 363 -15.72 22.30 33.34
C LEU A 363 -17.01 23.04 33.67
N HIS A 364 -17.48 23.87 32.75
CA HIS A 364 -18.67 24.68 32.98
C HIS A 364 -19.91 23.83 33.34
N ARG A 365 -20.71 24.29 34.31
CA ARG A 365 -21.88 23.57 34.84
C ARG A 365 -22.86 23.08 33.76
N SER A 366 -23.15 23.91 32.76
CA SER A 366 -24.02 23.52 31.64
C SER A 366 -23.44 22.41 30.75
N GLU A 367 -22.11 22.36 30.61
CA GLU A 367 -21.43 21.29 29.86
C GLU A 367 -21.37 20.00 30.69
N GLN A 368 -21.26 20.10 32.02
CA GLN A 368 -21.41 18.94 32.92
C GLN A 368 -22.83 18.34 32.82
N LEU A 369 -23.87 19.17 32.87
CA LEU A 369 -25.28 18.74 32.73
C LEU A 369 -25.54 18.05 31.37
N TRP A 370 -24.86 18.50 30.32
CA TRP A 370 -24.98 17.93 28.98
C TRP A 370 -24.19 16.61 28.81
N LEU A 371 -22.95 16.55 29.31
CA LEU A 371 -22.01 15.46 29.02
C LEU A 371 -21.98 14.36 30.08
N ASP A 372 -22.49 14.63 31.28
CA ASP A 372 -22.62 13.67 32.39
C ASP A 372 -24.08 13.56 32.87
N PRO A 373 -25.04 13.23 31.98
CA PRO A 373 -26.47 13.24 32.31
C PRO A 373 -26.83 12.20 33.38
N LEU A 374 -26.13 11.06 33.42
CA LEU A 374 -26.36 9.98 34.40
C LEU A 374 -25.91 10.35 35.83
N ARG A 375 -25.17 11.45 36.01
CA ARG A 375 -24.91 11.99 37.35
C ARG A 375 -26.20 12.39 38.07
N ALA A 376 -27.25 12.75 37.34
CA ALA A 376 -28.57 13.06 37.90
C ALA A 376 -29.22 11.86 38.62
N GLU A 377 -28.77 10.63 38.36
CA GLU A 377 -29.28 9.42 39.01
C GLU A 377 -28.58 9.11 40.35
N LYS A 378 -27.48 9.80 40.68
CA LYS A 378 -26.76 9.56 41.94
C LYS A 378 -27.59 10.08 43.13
N PRO A 379 -27.76 9.30 44.22
CA PRO A 379 -28.56 9.69 45.38
C PRO A 379 -28.12 11.02 46.04
N ASP A 380 -26.81 11.30 45.99
CA ASP A 380 -26.20 12.48 46.63
C ASP A 380 -26.25 13.75 45.77
N GLU A 381 -26.83 13.69 44.55
CA GLU A 381 -26.80 14.76 43.53
C GLU A 381 -28.21 15.30 43.18
N ALA A 382 -29.07 15.47 44.18
CA ALA A 382 -30.45 15.95 44.00
C ALA A 382 -30.53 17.36 43.36
N ASP A 383 -29.58 18.25 43.67
CA ASP A 383 -29.52 19.58 43.06
C ASP A 383 -29.16 19.51 41.56
N PHE A 384 -28.25 18.61 41.17
CA PHE A 384 -27.88 18.39 39.78
C PHE A 384 -29.05 17.82 38.98
N ALA A 385 -29.79 16.86 39.56
CA ALA A 385 -30.99 16.31 38.94
C ALA A 385 -32.07 17.39 38.70
N ARG A 386 -32.28 18.28 39.68
CA ARG A 386 -33.21 19.42 39.54
C ARG A 386 -32.79 20.37 38.43
N GLU A 387 -31.52 20.77 38.38
CA GLU A 387 -30.98 21.64 37.32
C GLU A 387 -31.08 20.99 35.93
N TRP A 388 -30.84 19.68 35.85
CA TRP A 388 -30.95 18.92 34.61
C TRP A 388 -32.38 18.93 34.06
N LEU A 389 -33.37 18.69 34.93
CA LEU A 389 -34.80 18.68 34.59
C LEU A 389 -35.37 20.05 34.20
N GLN A 390 -34.77 21.15 34.68
CA GLN A 390 -35.20 22.51 34.32
C GLN A 390 -34.95 22.85 32.85
N MET A 391 -34.02 22.16 32.17
CA MET A 391 -33.74 22.31 30.74
C MET A 391 -33.38 23.75 30.29
N ASP A 392 -32.85 24.57 31.20
CA ASP A 392 -32.30 25.89 30.87
C ASP A 392 -30.86 25.80 30.33
N TRP A 393 -30.15 24.72 30.69
CA TRP A 393 -28.75 24.49 30.33
C TRP A 393 -28.47 24.29 28.82
N PRO A 394 -29.36 23.73 27.96
CA PRO A 394 -29.07 23.59 26.53
C PRO A 394 -28.89 24.95 25.84
N ALA A 395 -29.64 25.97 26.25
CA ALA A 395 -29.48 27.32 25.72
C ALA A 395 -28.10 27.90 26.06
N VAL A 396 -27.58 27.60 27.25
CA VAL A 396 -26.24 28.01 27.70
C VAL A 396 -25.14 27.26 26.94
N VAL A 397 -25.32 25.96 26.67
CA VAL A 397 -24.40 25.19 25.79
C VAL A 397 -24.37 25.80 24.38
N GLY A 398 -25.53 26.14 23.82
CA GLY A 398 -25.60 26.79 22.51
C GLY A 398 -24.96 28.17 22.47
N GLN A 399 -25.10 28.96 23.54
CA GLN A 399 -24.39 30.24 23.65
C GLN A 399 -22.87 30.05 23.67
N ARG A 400 -22.38 29.03 24.39
CA ARG A 400 -20.95 28.71 24.46
C ARG A 400 -20.40 28.21 23.12
N PHE A 401 -21.15 27.36 22.42
CA PHE A 401 -20.83 26.94 21.05
C PHE A 401 -20.74 28.14 20.10
N ALA A 402 -21.73 29.03 20.12
CA ALA A 402 -21.78 30.21 19.27
C ALA A 402 -20.61 31.17 19.54
N ASN A 403 -20.27 31.39 20.82
CA ASN A 403 -19.13 32.20 21.22
C ASN A 403 -17.80 31.60 20.76
N TRP A 404 -17.65 30.27 20.88
CA TRP A 404 -16.49 29.55 20.38
C TRP A 404 -16.37 29.66 18.86
N LEU A 405 -17.45 29.45 18.11
CA LEU A 405 -17.43 29.51 16.65
C LEU A 405 -17.08 30.92 16.17
N ASN A 406 -17.65 31.94 16.82
CA ASN A 406 -17.26 33.33 16.58
C ASN A 406 -15.78 33.55 16.86
N ALA A 407 -15.22 33.03 17.96
CA ALA A 407 -13.78 33.13 18.24
C ALA A 407 -12.93 32.44 17.16
N GLN A 408 -13.38 31.31 16.62
CA GLN A 408 -12.70 30.61 15.52
C GLN A 408 -12.81 31.35 14.18
N LEU A 409 -13.82 32.19 13.97
CA LEU A 409 -14.03 32.93 12.73
C LEU A 409 -13.58 34.40 12.83
N ARG A 410 -13.24 34.89 14.04
CA ARG A 410 -12.69 36.23 14.28
C ARG A 410 -11.40 36.46 13.50
N GLY A 411 -11.24 37.68 13.00
CA GLY A 411 -10.12 38.10 12.16
C GLY A 411 -10.58 39.11 11.12
N LYS A 412 -10.72 38.68 9.87
CA LYS A 412 -11.18 39.52 8.75
C LYS A 412 -12.70 39.69 8.65
N LEU A 413 -13.47 38.93 9.42
CA LEU A 413 -14.93 38.97 9.43
C LEU A 413 -15.44 39.82 10.62
N PRO A 414 -16.38 40.76 10.41
CA PRO A 414 -17.01 41.49 11.48
C PRO A 414 -18.06 40.60 12.16
N LEU A 415 -17.67 39.89 13.23
CA LEU A 415 -18.54 38.99 13.97
C LEU A 415 -18.82 39.54 15.37
N GLY A 416 -20.09 39.61 15.74
CA GLY A 416 -20.57 40.06 17.04
C GLY A 416 -21.78 39.26 17.54
N ASP A 417 -22.62 39.92 18.32
CA ASP A 417 -23.73 39.26 19.03
C ASP A 417 -24.89 38.84 18.12
N ALA A 418 -24.99 39.40 16.92
CA ALA A 418 -26.02 39.03 15.94
C ALA A 418 -25.70 37.67 15.32
N GLU A 419 -24.44 37.44 14.97
CA GLU A 419 -23.94 36.17 14.43
C GLU A 419 -23.93 35.10 15.50
N ALA A 420 -23.56 35.45 16.74
CA ALA A 420 -23.66 34.52 17.88
C ALA A 420 -25.09 33.99 18.06
N ARG A 421 -26.09 34.88 17.99
CA ARG A 421 -27.50 34.50 18.06
C ARG A 421 -27.96 33.63 16.89
N ALA A 422 -27.42 33.87 15.69
CA ALA A 422 -27.70 33.03 14.54
C ALA A 422 -27.17 31.61 14.75
N TRP A 423 -25.89 31.43 15.12
CA TRP A 423 -25.31 30.11 15.37
C TRP A 423 -26.00 29.37 16.51
N GLN A 424 -26.34 30.09 17.59
CA GLN A 424 -27.10 29.51 18.70
C GLN A 424 -28.48 29.03 18.24
N LYS A 425 -29.16 29.80 17.39
CA LYS A 425 -30.46 29.41 16.84
C LYS A 425 -30.32 28.13 16.03
N GLU A 426 -29.38 28.07 15.08
CA GLU A 426 -29.18 26.90 14.21
C GLU A 426 -28.93 25.63 15.04
N LEU A 427 -28.04 25.68 16.04
CA LEU A 427 -27.82 24.53 16.93
C LEU A 427 -29.09 24.10 17.67
N LEU A 428 -29.88 25.06 18.18
CA LEU A 428 -31.07 24.75 18.96
C LEU A 428 -32.27 24.34 18.10
N THR A 429 -32.28 24.68 16.81
CA THR A 429 -33.33 24.30 15.87
C THR A 429 -33.01 23.08 15.02
N ASP A 430 -31.80 22.53 15.15
CA ASP A 430 -31.42 21.28 14.52
C ASP A 430 -32.23 20.11 15.10
N GLU A 431 -33.28 19.72 14.36
CA GLU A 431 -34.23 18.68 14.74
C GLU A 431 -33.61 17.28 14.66
N ASP A 432 -32.64 17.07 13.76
CA ASP A 432 -32.08 15.76 13.43
C ASP A 432 -30.82 15.42 14.25
N GLY A 433 -30.07 16.42 14.72
CA GLY A 433 -28.90 16.24 15.59
C GLY A 433 -29.16 16.59 17.05
N PHE A 434 -28.96 17.86 17.43
CA PHE A 434 -28.89 18.26 18.84
C PHE A 434 -30.23 18.07 19.59
N GLN A 435 -31.37 18.43 19.00
CA GLN A 435 -32.67 18.19 19.65
C GLN A 435 -32.97 16.70 19.81
N GLN A 436 -32.66 15.90 18.80
CA GLN A 436 -32.86 14.45 18.84
C GLN A 436 -31.98 13.80 19.91
N GLN A 437 -30.75 14.28 20.09
CA GLN A 437 -29.88 13.87 21.19
C GLN A 437 -30.52 14.17 22.55
N LEU A 438 -31.03 15.39 22.76
CA LEU A 438 -31.71 15.78 24.01
C LEU A 438 -32.94 14.92 24.29
N ARG A 439 -33.77 14.63 23.27
CA ARG A 439 -34.92 13.73 23.39
C ARG A 439 -34.50 12.32 23.80
N THR A 440 -33.43 11.80 23.19
CA THR A 440 -32.87 10.47 23.49
C THR A 440 -32.34 10.40 24.92
N LEU A 441 -31.63 11.43 25.37
CA LEU A 441 -31.13 11.53 26.75
C LEU A 441 -32.27 11.51 27.76
N ARG A 442 -33.36 12.24 27.49
CA ARG A 442 -34.55 12.26 28.34
C ARG A 442 -35.24 10.90 28.43
N GLN A 443 -35.46 10.24 27.29
CA GLN A 443 -36.04 8.89 27.27
C GLN A 443 -35.17 7.89 28.03
N ARG A 444 -33.84 8.03 27.98
CA ARG A 444 -32.91 7.15 28.69
C ARG A 444 -33.03 7.31 30.21
N LEU A 445 -33.07 8.55 30.70
CA LEU A 445 -33.23 8.87 32.12
C LEU A 445 -34.63 8.53 32.65
N ASP A 446 -35.68 8.71 31.84
CA ASP A 446 -37.05 8.32 32.22
C ASP A 446 -37.17 6.78 32.36
N ARG A 447 -36.52 6.00 31.48
CA ARG A 447 -36.52 4.53 31.53
C ARG A 447 -35.78 3.98 32.75
N THR A 448 -34.60 4.51 33.05
CA THR A 448 -33.81 4.10 34.22
C THR A 448 -34.50 4.49 35.53
N ALA A 449 -35.14 5.66 35.61
CA ALA A 449 -35.95 6.05 36.77
C ALA A 449 -37.14 5.10 37.00
N THR A 450 -37.72 4.54 35.94
CA THR A 450 -38.85 3.59 36.04
C THR A 450 -38.41 2.17 36.44
N GLU A 451 -37.17 1.78 36.12
CA GLU A 451 -36.59 0.46 36.51
C GLU A 451 -36.05 0.43 37.95
N VAL A 452 -35.79 1.59 38.57
CA VAL A 452 -35.25 1.71 39.94
C VAL A 452 -36.34 1.87 41.01
N MET A 453 -37.61 2.08 40.62
CA MET A 453 -38.75 2.06 41.54
C MET A 453 -39.41 0.67 41.58
N PRO A 454 -39.47 -0.02 42.73
CA PRO A 454 -40.16 -1.30 42.86
C PRO A 454 -41.69 -1.20 42.78
#